data_AF-M5T8M9-F1
#
_entry.id   AF-M5T8M9-F1
#
_cell.length_a   1.000
_cell.length_b   1.000
_cell.length_c   1.000
_cell.angle_alpha   90.00
_cell.angle_beta   90.00
_cell.angle_gamma   90.00
#
_symmetry.space_group_name_H-M   'P 1'
#
loop_
_entity.id
_entity.type
_entity.pdbx_description
1 polymer ?
#
loop_
_entity_poly.entity_id
_entity_poly.type
_entity_poly.pdbx_seq_one_letter_code
_entity_poly.pdbx_strand_id
1 'polypeptide(L)'
;MGTLRVGRIGATPSLEEIQSLRQLPLLGSQISRAYQSARSMTCRMLTPGASVKPTVTFPRRGESGTVGRVPTITIGLMMDPNGRNKLPAVTRGQVEKYFNEHRLSIQPTVYSDKEGQLYFGTDCQAAFYEMGRPGVAIQAEPMIESAVQRFRALGVAAPKEAPSTVNSAVARMLSANTGRTLVMAFSFEKADLTISSIGADARKVTELIFLHLPVGTEEEMTQQANVNSRNPISVDVYLTSDERRNLHRLELNNWEFNSPTPDISADVRFDKMILMGLYPAEPVVTDIHYRSGGIISMELISQLMAGDNKQSAMSLDDVLDQFGLLSGSQYASETSGMPDDTVLTEDEDQRWLQEVARLKYERLEKALQPVGKKDNVVIPPKVPLMTGLDD
;
A
#
# COMPACT_ATOMS: atom_id res chain seq x y z
N MET A 1 -9.36 12.44 -19.16
CA MET A 1 -10.00 12.43 -17.84
C MET A 1 -11.25 11.58 -17.96
N GLY A 2 -11.23 10.34 -17.45
CA GLY A 2 -12.42 9.51 -17.36
C GLY A 2 -13.06 9.74 -16.00
N THR A 3 -14.19 10.44 -15.96
CA THR A 3 -15.11 10.41 -14.83
C THR A 3 -15.93 9.14 -14.95
N LEU A 4 -16.10 8.40 -13.84
CA LEU A 4 -17.07 7.29 -13.76
C LEU A 4 -18.41 7.78 -14.32
N ARG A 5 -18.76 7.31 -15.53
CA ARG A 5 -20.06 7.59 -16.12
C ARG A 5 -21.07 6.79 -15.31
N VAL A 6 -21.82 7.49 -14.47
CA VAL A 6 -22.97 6.96 -13.74
C VAL A 6 -23.88 6.25 -14.74
N GLY A 7 -23.88 4.92 -14.72
CA GLY A 7 -24.65 4.08 -15.61
C GLY A 7 -24.99 2.76 -14.94
N ARG A 8 -26.24 2.67 -14.45
CA ARG A 8 -26.87 1.53 -13.73
C ARG A 8 -26.38 1.30 -12.30
N ILE A 9 -27.30 1.47 -11.35
CA ILE A 9 -27.17 0.95 -9.98
C ILE A 9 -26.90 -0.56 -10.10
N GLY A 10 -25.72 -1.01 -9.66
CA GLY A 10 -25.28 -2.40 -9.74
C GLY A 10 -24.41 -2.79 -10.94
N ALA A 11 -23.99 -1.85 -11.79
CA ALA A 11 -22.97 -2.14 -12.81
C ALA A 11 -21.57 -2.19 -12.19
N THR A 12 -20.84 -3.27 -12.46
CA THR A 12 -19.42 -3.41 -12.13
C THR A 12 -18.60 -2.52 -13.05
N PRO A 13 -17.81 -1.57 -12.51
CA PRO A 13 -16.99 -0.68 -13.32
C PRO A 13 -15.92 -1.48 -14.05
N SER A 14 -15.76 -1.25 -15.34
CA SER A 14 -14.65 -1.85 -16.09
C SER A 14 -13.32 -1.17 -15.72
N LEU A 15 -12.19 -1.84 -15.96
CA LEU A 15 -10.85 -1.30 -15.74
C LEU A 15 -10.60 0.03 -16.48
N GLU A 16 -11.23 0.21 -17.64
CA GLU A 16 -11.14 1.45 -18.44
C GLU A 16 -11.91 2.63 -17.82
N GLU A 17 -12.93 2.33 -17.01
CA GLU A 17 -13.75 3.32 -16.30
C GLU A 17 -13.12 3.74 -14.97
N ILE A 18 -12.21 2.92 -14.44
CA ILE A 18 -11.49 3.17 -13.21
C ILE A 18 -10.33 4.13 -13.46
N GLN A 19 -10.18 5.12 -12.57
CA GLN A 19 -9.07 6.06 -12.67
C GLN A 19 -7.73 5.34 -12.51
N SER A 20 -6.92 5.37 -13.56
CA SER A 20 -5.61 4.75 -13.60
C SER A 20 -4.47 5.75 -13.36
N LEU A 21 -3.43 5.29 -12.67
CA LEU A 21 -2.19 6.01 -12.42
C LEU A 21 -1.09 5.44 -13.31
N ARG A 22 -0.77 6.18 -14.37
CA ARG A 22 0.32 5.81 -15.30
C ARG A 22 1.70 6.01 -14.71
N GLN A 23 1.83 6.97 -13.79
CA GLN A 23 3.08 7.27 -13.12
C GLN A 23 2.79 7.52 -11.66
N LEU A 24 3.61 6.92 -10.80
CA LEU A 24 3.54 7.16 -9.37
C LEU A 24 3.95 8.61 -9.08
N PRO A 25 3.13 9.40 -8.36
CA PRO A 25 3.53 10.73 -7.98
C PRO A 25 4.59 10.62 -6.87
N LEU A 26 5.84 10.97 -7.19
CA LEU A 26 6.97 10.85 -6.27
C LEU A 26 7.31 12.20 -5.61
N LEU A 27 7.15 13.29 -6.38
CA LEU A 27 7.44 14.63 -5.88
C LEU A 27 6.28 15.15 -5.02
N GLY A 28 6.61 15.92 -3.97
CA GLY A 28 5.59 16.49 -3.08
C GLY A 28 4.54 17.34 -3.81
N SER A 29 4.93 18.06 -4.86
CA SER A 29 4.01 18.85 -5.70
C SER A 29 3.08 17.97 -6.55
N GLN A 30 3.59 16.85 -7.09
CA GLN A 30 2.79 15.88 -7.85
C GLN A 30 1.77 15.20 -6.95
N ILE A 31 2.17 14.80 -5.74
CA ILE A 31 1.29 14.18 -4.75
C ILE A 31 0.21 15.16 -4.30
N SER A 32 0.59 16.40 -4.00
CA SER A 32 -0.38 17.43 -3.61
C SER A 32 -1.44 17.65 -4.69
N ARG A 33 -1.01 17.69 -5.97
CA ARG A 33 -1.92 17.80 -7.11
C ARG A 33 -2.81 16.55 -7.26
N ALA A 34 -2.23 15.36 -7.18
CA ALA A 34 -2.97 14.10 -7.26
C ALA A 34 -4.01 14.01 -6.13
N TYR A 35 -3.61 14.30 -4.89
CA TYR A 35 -4.47 14.32 -3.71
C TYR A 35 -5.62 15.31 -3.83
N GLN A 36 -5.37 16.51 -4.35
CA GLN A 36 -6.41 17.51 -4.60
C GLN A 36 -7.38 17.05 -5.69
N SER A 37 -6.87 16.44 -6.77
CA SER A 37 -7.70 15.90 -7.85
C SER A 37 -8.55 14.71 -7.41
N ALA A 38 -8.09 13.94 -6.42
CA ALA A 38 -8.76 12.76 -5.87
C ALA A 38 -9.87 13.09 -4.85
N ARG A 39 -10.37 14.33 -4.79
CA ARG A 39 -11.38 14.77 -3.81
C ARG A 39 -12.70 13.99 -3.92
N SER A 40 -13.06 13.48 -5.09
CA SER A 40 -14.26 12.65 -5.29
C SER A 40 -14.08 11.20 -4.84
N MET A 41 -12.84 10.75 -4.62
CA MET A 41 -12.47 9.37 -4.27
C MET A 41 -11.98 9.28 -2.81
N THR A 42 -12.67 10.01 -1.93
CA THR A 42 -12.40 9.97 -0.48
C THR A 42 -12.93 8.68 0.12
N CYS A 43 -12.16 8.09 1.03
CA CYS A 43 -12.63 7.00 1.86
C CYS A 43 -13.85 7.45 2.68
N ARG A 44 -14.87 6.58 2.77
CA ARG A 44 -16.12 6.88 3.46
C ARG A 44 -16.27 6.02 4.70
N MET A 45 -16.80 6.59 5.78
CA MET A 45 -17.16 5.80 6.95
C MET A 45 -18.32 4.87 6.62
N LEU A 46 -18.24 3.63 7.10
CA LEU A 46 -19.33 2.67 7.01
C LEU A 46 -20.49 3.11 7.91
N THR A 47 -21.73 2.91 7.46
CA THR A 47 -22.90 3.19 8.29
C THR A 47 -22.93 2.28 9.52
N PRO A 48 -23.29 2.80 10.71
CA PRO A 48 -23.43 1.98 11.92
C PRO A 48 -24.38 0.79 11.70
N GLY A 49 -24.03 -0.35 12.28
CA GLY A 49 -24.75 -1.62 12.14
C GLY A 49 -24.36 -2.46 10.92
N ALA A 50 -23.62 -1.91 9.95
CA ALA A 50 -23.15 -2.68 8.82
C ALA A 50 -21.99 -3.63 9.22
N SER A 51 -21.87 -4.75 8.52
CA SER A 51 -20.81 -5.74 8.80
C SER A 51 -19.41 -5.15 8.54
N VAL A 52 -18.53 -5.31 9.54
CA VAL A 52 -17.09 -5.01 9.43
C VAL A 52 -16.39 -6.08 8.61
N LYS A 53 -16.86 -7.34 8.69
CA LYS A 53 -16.38 -8.48 7.89
C LYS A 53 -17.48 -8.91 6.92
N PRO A 54 -17.71 -8.16 5.82
CA PRO A 54 -18.71 -8.57 4.86
C PRO A 54 -18.26 -9.87 4.17
N THR A 55 -19.21 -10.73 3.85
CA THR A 55 -18.95 -11.91 3.02
C THR A 55 -18.65 -11.45 1.60
N VAL A 56 -17.57 -11.96 1.01
CA VAL A 56 -17.29 -11.75 -0.41
C VAL A 56 -18.03 -12.80 -1.25
N THR A 57 -18.37 -12.42 -2.48
CA THR A 57 -19.06 -13.32 -3.42
C THR A 57 -18.34 -13.24 -4.75
N PHE A 58 -17.80 -14.37 -5.23
CA PHE A 58 -17.15 -14.40 -6.54
C PHE A 58 -18.19 -14.50 -7.65
N PRO A 59 -18.09 -13.68 -8.71
CA PRO A 59 -18.86 -13.84 -9.92
C PRO A 59 -18.61 -15.22 -10.55
N ARG A 60 -19.57 -15.71 -11.35
CA ARG A 60 -19.39 -16.97 -12.09
C ARG A 60 -18.32 -16.75 -13.17
N ARG A 61 -17.59 -17.82 -13.53
CA ARG A 61 -16.63 -17.76 -14.66
C ARG A 61 -17.32 -17.24 -15.92
N GLY A 62 -16.73 -16.25 -16.58
CA GLY A 62 -17.29 -15.58 -17.76
C GLY A 62 -18.13 -14.34 -17.44
N GLU A 63 -18.41 -14.05 -16.17
CA GLU A 63 -19.14 -12.86 -15.72
C GLU A 63 -18.21 -11.91 -14.95
N SER A 64 -18.21 -10.63 -15.34
CA SER A 64 -17.62 -9.57 -14.53
C SER A 64 -18.57 -9.20 -13.40
N GLY A 65 -18.04 -8.96 -12.20
CA GLY A 65 -18.89 -8.64 -11.05
C GLY A 65 -18.14 -8.02 -9.87
N THR A 66 -18.90 -7.48 -8.92
CA THR A 66 -18.35 -6.97 -7.66
C THR A 66 -18.14 -8.11 -6.69
N VAL A 67 -16.90 -8.27 -6.23
CA VAL A 67 -16.54 -9.31 -5.27
C VAL A 67 -16.93 -8.91 -3.85
N GLY A 68 -16.68 -7.64 -3.51
CA GLY A 68 -17.11 -7.04 -2.26
C GLY A 68 -16.03 -6.19 -1.60
N ARG A 69 -16.30 -5.76 -0.37
CA ARG A 69 -15.33 -5.02 0.45
C ARG A 69 -14.38 -6.01 1.12
N VAL A 70 -13.09 -5.77 1.00
CA VAL A 70 -12.06 -6.61 1.61
C VAL A 70 -11.36 -5.79 2.68
N PRO A 71 -11.36 -6.20 3.96
CA PRO A 71 -10.62 -5.52 4.99
C PRO A 71 -9.12 -5.79 4.84
N THR A 72 -8.33 -4.73 4.72
CA THR A 72 -6.90 -4.84 4.41
C THR A 72 -5.99 -4.47 5.57
N ILE A 73 -6.33 -3.42 6.32
CA ILE A 73 -5.55 -2.96 7.47
C ILE A 73 -6.46 -2.49 8.60
N THR A 74 -5.94 -2.62 9.82
CA THR A 74 -6.48 -2.01 11.03
C THR A 74 -5.59 -0.86 11.50
N ILE A 75 -6.22 0.25 11.86
CA ILE A 75 -5.58 1.44 12.40
C ILE A 75 -6.09 1.62 13.83
N GLY A 76 -5.16 1.68 14.78
CA GLY A 76 -5.41 2.09 16.15
C GLY A 76 -4.81 3.46 16.43
N LEU A 77 -5.33 4.11 17.46
CA LEU A 77 -4.79 5.36 17.97
C LEU A 77 -4.21 5.11 19.34
N MET A 78 -3.16 5.86 19.67
CA MET A 78 -2.56 5.88 20.99
C MET A 78 -2.32 7.32 21.41
N MET A 79 -2.28 7.56 22.71
CA MET A 79 -1.99 8.89 23.22
C MET A 79 -0.48 9.05 23.34
N ASP A 80 0.06 10.11 22.72
CA ASP A 80 1.47 10.48 22.87
C ASP A 80 1.81 10.62 24.37
N PRO A 81 2.84 9.92 24.89
CA PRO A 81 3.28 10.05 26.27
C PRO A 81 3.54 11.50 26.71
N ASN A 82 4.04 12.36 25.81
CA ASN A 82 4.29 13.76 26.11
C ASN A 82 3.00 14.60 26.08
N GLY A 83 2.07 14.26 25.20
CA GLY A 83 0.71 14.84 25.13
C GLY A 83 -0.18 14.45 26.31
N ARG A 84 0.05 13.28 26.90
CA ARG A 84 -0.74 12.69 27.98
C ARG A 84 -0.85 13.59 29.21
N ASN A 85 0.19 14.36 29.52
CA ASN A 85 0.19 15.27 30.68
C ASN A 85 -0.51 16.61 30.42
N LYS A 86 -0.87 16.92 29.17
CA LYS A 86 -1.58 18.17 28.81
C LYS A 86 -3.09 18.07 28.99
N LEU A 87 -3.64 16.85 29.06
CA LEU A 87 -5.06 16.62 29.25
C LEU A 87 -5.42 16.52 30.75
N PRO A 88 -6.58 17.04 31.18
CA PRO A 88 -7.09 16.78 32.52
C PRO A 88 -7.18 15.27 32.80
N ALA A 89 -6.89 14.85 34.04
CA ALA A 89 -6.75 13.44 34.39
C ALA A 89 -7.97 12.57 34.03
N VAL A 90 -9.18 13.13 34.18
CA VAL A 90 -10.44 12.44 33.82
C VAL A 90 -10.56 12.27 32.30
N THR A 91 -10.37 13.34 31.53
CA THR A 91 -10.42 13.31 30.07
C THR A 91 -9.36 12.38 29.50
N ARG A 92 -8.15 12.41 30.07
CA ARG A 92 -7.07 11.50 29.71
C ARG A 92 -7.49 10.04 29.80
N GLY A 93 -8.04 9.62 30.95
CA GLY A 93 -8.48 8.23 31.16
C GLY A 93 -9.59 7.82 30.20
N GLN A 94 -10.51 8.74 29.87
CA GLN A 94 -11.57 8.48 28.89
C GLN A 94 -11.03 8.31 27.47
N VAL A 95 -10.11 9.18 27.04
CA VAL A 95 -9.52 9.11 25.70
C VAL A 95 -8.66 7.86 25.54
N GLU A 96 -7.84 7.51 26.53
CA GLU A 96 -7.06 6.27 26.49
C GLU A 96 -7.93 5.03 26.44
N LYS A 97 -8.99 4.98 27.26
CA LYS A 97 -9.95 3.89 27.22
C LYS A 97 -10.59 3.80 25.83
N TYR A 98 -11.04 4.94 25.29
CA TYR A 98 -11.64 5.01 23.97
C TYR A 98 -10.67 4.51 22.89
N PHE A 99 -9.42 4.95 22.88
CA PHE A 99 -8.39 4.50 21.95
C PHE A 99 -8.04 3.02 22.10
N ASN A 100 -8.04 2.49 23.32
CA ASN A 100 -7.77 1.08 23.55
C ASN A 100 -8.93 0.19 23.11
N GLU A 101 -10.18 0.63 23.24
CA GLU A 101 -11.37 -0.17 22.93
C GLU A 101 -11.77 -0.14 21.45
N HIS A 102 -11.33 0.87 20.70
CA HIS A 102 -11.79 1.11 19.33
C HIS A 102 -10.69 0.99 18.29
N ARG A 103 -11.10 0.56 17.09
CA ARG A 103 -10.22 0.41 15.93
C ARG A 103 -10.95 0.85 14.66
N LEU A 104 -10.16 1.20 13.65
CA LEU A 104 -10.64 1.52 12.31
C LEU A 104 -10.10 0.47 11.34
N SER A 105 -10.96 -0.12 10.51
CA SER A 105 -10.54 -1.01 9.42
C SER A 105 -10.71 -0.32 8.08
N ILE A 106 -9.67 -0.29 7.26
CA ILE A 106 -9.73 0.21 5.88
C ILE A 106 -10.10 -0.93 4.94
N GLN A 107 -11.06 -0.69 4.05
CA GLN A 107 -11.73 -1.72 3.27
C GLN A 107 -11.96 -1.25 1.82
N PRO A 108 -11.00 -1.48 0.90
CA PRO A 108 -11.22 -1.30 -0.53
C PRO A 108 -12.29 -2.25 -1.08
N THR A 109 -12.91 -1.84 -2.18
CA THR A 109 -13.80 -2.72 -2.95
C THR A 109 -13.01 -3.43 -4.05
N VAL A 110 -13.15 -4.75 -4.11
CA VAL A 110 -12.55 -5.61 -5.13
C VAL A 110 -13.63 -6.04 -6.13
N TYR A 111 -13.23 -6.10 -7.39
CA TYR A 111 -14.04 -6.53 -8.51
C TYR A 111 -13.34 -7.69 -9.23
N SER A 112 -14.09 -8.39 -10.06
CA SER A 112 -13.57 -9.46 -10.92
C SER A 112 -14.03 -9.23 -12.36
N ASP A 113 -13.15 -9.49 -13.32
CA ASP A 113 -13.46 -9.43 -14.75
C ASP A 113 -14.05 -10.76 -15.25
N LYS A 114 -14.26 -10.89 -16.57
CA LYS A 114 -14.88 -12.08 -17.15
C LYS A 114 -13.94 -13.28 -17.10
N GLU A 115 -12.65 -13.01 -17.12
CA GLU A 115 -11.53 -13.94 -17.02
C GLU A 115 -11.31 -14.41 -15.57
N GLY A 116 -11.98 -13.78 -14.59
CA GLY A 116 -11.87 -14.09 -13.18
C GLY A 116 -10.73 -13.37 -12.47
N GLN A 117 -10.02 -12.45 -13.14
CA GLN A 117 -8.94 -11.67 -12.56
C GLN A 117 -9.51 -10.64 -11.59
N LEU A 118 -8.86 -10.52 -10.44
CA LEU A 118 -9.23 -9.58 -9.40
C LEU A 118 -8.55 -8.23 -9.62
N TYR A 119 -9.31 -7.15 -9.45
CA TYR A 119 -8.79 -5.80 -9.50
C TYR A 119 -9.47 -4.90 -8.48
N PHE A 120 -8.77 -3.85 -8.07
CA PHE A 120 -9.35 -2.83 -7.20
C PHE A 120 -10.16 -1.82 -7.99
N GLY A 121 -11.23 -1.30 -7.36
CA GLY A 121 -11.74 0.02 -7.73
C GLY A 121 -11.15 1.13 -6.87
N THR A 122 -11.65 2.35 -7.07
CA THR A 122 -11.26 3.52 -6.27
C THR A 122 -12.16 3.74 -5.05
N ASP A 123 -13.22 2.95 -4.91
CA ASP A 123 -14.12 2.99 -3.76
C ASP A 123 -13.47 2.32 -2.54
N CYS A 124 -13.20 3.14 -1.53
CA CYS A 124 -12.69 2.70 -0.24
C CYS A 124 -13.67 3.10 0.87
N GLN A 125 -13.90 2.17 1.80
CA GLN A 125 -14.70 2.42 2.98
C GLN A 125 -13.87 2.12 4.22
N ALA A 126 -14.20 2.77 5.34
CA ALA A 126 -13.60 2.49 6.62
C ALA A 126 -14.68 2.06 7.62
N ALA A 127 -14.45 0.97 8.32
CA ALA A 127 -15.35 0.49 9.36
C ALA A 127 -14.75 0.82 10.73
N PHE A 128 -15.45 1.64 11.52
CA PHE A 128 -15.08 1.92 12.91
C PHE A 128 -15.79 0.92 13.82
N TYR A 129 -15.08 0.25 14.71
CA TYR A 129 -15.62 -0.84 15.52
C TYR A 129 -14.98 -0.92 16.90
N GLU A 130 -15.69 -1.56 17.83
CA GLU A 130 -15.20 -1.94 19.15
C GLU A 130 -14.48 -3.30 19.09
N MET A 131 -13.29 -3.41 19.66
CA MET A 131 -12.56 -4.69 19.70
C MET A 131 -13.33 -5.79 20.46
N GLY A 132 -14.14 -5.41 21.45
CA GLY A 132 -15.00 -6.37 22.15
C GLY A 132 -16.12 -6.95 21.27
N ARG A 133 -16.45 -6.28 20.15
CA ARG A 133 -17.57 -6.60 19.25
C ARG A 133 -17.20 -6.25 17.79
N PRO A 134 -16.20 -6.90 17.19
CA PRO A 134 -15.63 -6.52 15.90
C PRO A 134 -16.54 -6.78 14.70
N GLY A 135 -17.72 -7.37 14.90
CA GLY A 135 -18.57 -7.85 13.81
C GLY A 135 -19.34 -6.73 13.11
N VAL A 136 -19.62 -5.63 13.82
CA VAL A 136 -20.49 -4.55 13.35
C VAL A 136 -19.82 -3.20 13.51
N ALA A 137 -20.00 -2.34 12.51
CA ALA A 137 -19.51 -0.98 12.59
C ALA A 137 -20.38 -0.19 13.57
N ILE A 138 -19.77 0.73 14.30
CA ILE A 138 -20.44 1.62 15.22
C ILE A 138 -20.31 3.07 14.74
N GLN A 139 -20.99 3.98 15.43
CA GLN A 139 -20.86 5.40 15.14
C GLN A 139 -19.49 5.90 15.61
N ALA A 140 -18.72 6.47 14.67
CA ALA A 140 -17.45 7.10 14.97
C ALA A 140 -17.66 8.53 15.47
N GLU A 141 -16.73 9.00 16.30
CA GLU A 141 -16.66 10.42 16.66
C GLU A 141 -16.40 11.29 15.42
N PRO A 142 -16.96 12.52 15.34
CA PRO A 142 -16.86 13.39 14.16
C PRO A 142 -15.41 13.65 13.70
N MET A 143 -14.47 13.70 14.64
CA MET A 143 -13.04 13.86 14.32
C MET A 143 -12.47 12.67 13.56
N ILE A 144 -12.88 11.44 13.91
CA ILE A 144 -12.46 10.22 13.23
C ILE A 144 -13.07 10.17 11.83
N GLU A 145 -14.34 10.53 11.69
CA GLU A 145 -15.00 10.62 10.38
C GLU A 145 -14.30 11.64 9.47
N SER A 146 -13.96 12.82 10.00
CA SER A 146 -13.21 13.84 9.26
C SER A 146 -11.80 13.35 8.87
N ALA A 147 -11.13 12.60 9.76
CA ALA A 147 -9.82 12.01 9.48
C ALA A 147 -9.89 10.93 8.38
N VAL A 148 -10.94 10.08 8.38
CA VAL A 148 -11.16 9.08 7.33
C VAL A 148 -11.31 9.71 5.95
N GLN A 149 -11.99 10.85 5.85
CA GLN A 149 -12.11 11.59 4.58
C GLN A 149 -10.77 12.12 4.04
N ARG A 150 -9.72 12.14 4.88
CA ARG A 150 -8.36 12.49 4.46
C ARG A 150 -7.65 11.34 3.74
N PHE A 151 -8.16 10.10 3.81
CA PHE A 151 -7.73 9.01 2.94
C PHE A 151 -8.41 9.15 1.58
N ARG A 152 -7.61 9.15 0.51
CA ARG A 152 -8.11 9.30 -0.87
C ARG A 152 -7.46 8.28 -1.77
N ALA A 153 -8.26 7.54 -2.54
CA ALA A 153 -7.75 6.74 -3.62
C ALA A 153 -7.25 7.67 -4.73
N LEU A 154 -5.96 7.61 -5.06
CA LEU A 154 -5.38 8.37 -6.17
C LEU A 154 -5.69 7.71 -7.52
N GLY A 155 -5.88 6.40 -7.50
CA GLY A 155 -6.19 5.58 -8.66
C GLY A 155 -5.52 4.22 -8.56
N VAL A 156 -5.75 3.40 -9.56
CA VAL A 156 -5.18 2.05 -9.66
C VAL A 156 -3.95 2.10 -10.57
N ALA A 157 -2.86 1.43 -10.20
CA ALA A 157 -1.65 1.43 -10.99
C ALA A 157 -1.91 0.87 -12.39
N ALA A 158 -1.52 1.63 -13.40
CA ALA A 158 -1.58 1.16 -14.78
C ALA A 158 -0.34 0.31 -15.07
N PRO A 159 -0.46 -0.74 -15.90
CA PRO A 159 0.73 -1.37 -16.46
C PRO A 159 1.52 -0.33 -17.27
N LYS A 160 2.85 -0.47 -17.30
CA LYS A 160 3.63 0.21 -18.33
C LYS A 160 3.35 -0.47 -19.67
N GLU A 161 3.08 0.32 -20.71
CA GLU A 161 3.00 -0.20 -22.08
C GLU A 161 4.29 -0.99 -22.36
N ALA A 162 4.16 -2.31 -22.54
CA ALA A 162 5.28 -3.13 -22.97
C ALA A 162 5.79 -2.55 -24.29
N PRO A 163 7.12 -2.42 -24.50
CA PRO A 163 7.64 -1.99 -25.78
C PRO A 163 7.04 -2.89 -26.86
N SER A 164 6.49 -2.27 -27.90
CA SER A 164 5.71 -2.87 -29.00
C SER A 164 6.46 -3.95 -29.80
N THR A 165 7.66 -4.34 -29.37
CA THR A 165 8.55 -5.31 -29.98
C THR A 165 8.47 -6.70 -29.36
N VAL A 166 7.73 -6.90 -28.27
CA VAL A 166 7.65 -8.21 -27.59
C VAL A 166 6.33 -8.92 -27.90
N ASN A 167 6.29 -9.65 -29.02
CA ASN A 167 5.22 -10.61 -29.39
C ASN A 167 5.23 -11.88 -28.50
N SER A 168 5.51 -11.74 -27.20
CA SER A 168 5.53 -12.87 -26.27
C SER A 168 4.15 -13.05 -25.65
N ALA A 169 3.64 -14.28 -25.62
CA ALA A 169 2.44 -14.64 -24.88
C ALA A 169 2.52 -14.23 -23.39
N VAL A 170 3.74 -14.19 -22.83
CA VAL A 170 4.03 -13.73 -21.47
C VAL A 170 3.84 -12.22 -21.33
N ALA A 171 4.22 -11.43 -22.34
CA ALA A 171 3.97 -9.98 -22.35
C ALA A 171 2.46 -9.68 -22.43
N ARG A 172 1.69 -10.52 -23.14
CA ARG A 172 0.22 -10.44 -23.19
C ARG A 172 -0.43 -10.80 -21.85
N MET A 173 0.03 -11.86 -21.18
CA MET A 173 -0.43 -12.24 -19.83
C MET A 173 -0.09 -11.17 -18.77
N LEU A 174 1.12 -10.60 -18.80
CA LEU A 174 1.50 -9.52 -17.87
C LEU A 174 0.75 -8.22 -18.17
N SER A 175 0.45 -7.92 -19.45
CA SER A 175 -0.44 -6.81 -19.81
C SER A 175 -1.93 -7.07 -19.51
N ALA A 176 -2.32 -8.31 -19.19
CA ALA A 176 -3.68 -8.66 -18.78
C ALA A 176 -3.91 -8.45 -17.26
N ASN A 177 -2.84 -8.38 -16.46
CA ASN A 177 -2.91 -8.22 -15.00
C ASN A 177 -2.98 -6.75 -14.59
N THR A 178 -3.87 -5.97 -15.22
CA THR A 178 -4.05 -4.56 -14.88
C THR A 178 -4.98 -4.40 -13.70
N GLY A 179 -4.72 -3.44 -12.83
CA GLY A 179 -5.67 -3.08 -11.79
C GLY A 179 -5.38 -3.67 -10.40
N ARG A 180 -4.22 -4.32 -10.22
CA ARG A 180 -3.88 -5.07 -9.01
C ARG A 180 -3.41 -4.22 -7.84
N THR A 181 -2.93 -3.01 -8.10
CA THR A 181 -2.47 -2.09 -7.04
C THR A 181 -3.35 -0.85 -6.94
N LEU A 182 -4.06 -0.69 -5.82
CA LEU A 182 -4.70 0.56 -5.47
C LEU A 182 -3.71 1.47 -4.75
N VAL A 183 -3.46 2.66 -5.31
CA VAL A 183 -2.64 3.69 -4.67
C VAL A 183 -3.57 4.65 -3.94
N MET A 184 -3.39 4.75 -2.63
CA MET A 184 -4.08 5.68 -1.76
C MET A 184 -3.10 6.71 -1.21
N ALA A 185 -3.59 7.90 -0.90
CA ALA A 185 -2.86 8.91 -0.17
C ALA A 185 -3.63 9.27 1.09
N PHE A 186 -2.91 9.47 2.18
CA PHE A 186 -3.50 9.93 3.43
C PHE A 186 -2.71 11.13 3.93
N SER A 187 -3.43 12.14 4.43
CA SER A 187 -2.82 13.38 4.88
C SER A 187 -3.18 13.66 6.33
N PHE A 188 -2.17 14.02 7.10
CA PHE A 188 -2.30 14.28 8.53
C PHE A 188 -1.40 15.44 8.93
N GLU A 189 -1.68 16.01 10.10
CA GLU A 189 -0.86 17.04 10.72
C GLU A 189 0.21 16.34 11.56
N LYS A 190 1.49 16.56 11.23
CA LYS A 190 2.64 15.98 11.92
C LYS A 190 3.27 17.04 12.83
N ALA A 191 3.60 16.65 14.06
CA ALA A 191 4.39 17.51 14.94
C ALA A 191 5.81 17.66 14.39
N ASP A 192 6.33 18.90 14.35
CA ASP A 192 7.75 19.11 14.09
C ASP A 192 8.55 18.84 15.38
N LEU A 193 9.23 17.69 15.40
CA LEU A 193 10.02 17.24 16.56
C LEU A 193 11.36 17.99 16.68
N THR A 194 11.76 18.77 15.68
CA THR A 194 13.05 19.47 15.69
C THR A 194 13.03 20.78 16.49
N ILE A 195 11.84 21.31 16.78
CA ILE A 195 11.66 22.55 17.53
C ILE A 195 10.86 22.25 18.79
N SER A 196 11.56 22.15 19.92
CA SER A 196 11.01 21.87 21.26
C SER A 196 10.22 23.04 21.87
N SER A 197 9.71 23.97 21.05
CA SER A 197 8.93 25.12 21.53
C SER A 197 7.43 24.82 21.55
N ILE A 198 6.80 25.27 22.63
CA ILE A 198 5.36 25.31 22.80
C ILE A 198 4.79 26.19 21.68
N GLY A 199 4.08 25.58 20.72
CA GLY A 199 3.53 26.26 19.54
C GLY A 199 4.18 25.90 18.21
N ALA A 200 4.96 24.82 18.12
CA ALA A 200 5.43 24.31 16.83
C ALA A 200 4.23 24.05 15.89
N ASP A 201 4.15 24.83 14.80
CA ASP A 201 3.08 24.71 13.81
C ASP A 201 3.11 23.30 13.21
N ALA A 202 2.02 22.55 13.43
CA ALA A 202 1.90 21.21 12.88
C ALA A 202 1.96 21.29 11.34
N ARG A 203 2.90 20.56 10.73
CA ARG A 203 3.04 20.55 9.29
C ARG A 203 2.12 19.49 8.70
N LYS A 204 1.38 19.87 7.65
CA LYS A 204 0.61 18.89 6.88
C LYS A 204 1.55 18.00 6.06
N VAL A 205 1.50 16.70 6.34
CA VAL A 205 2.24 15.66 5.61
C VAL A 205 1.25 14.84 4.79
N THR A 206 1.72 14.26 3.68
CA THR A 206 0.94 13.34 2.85
C THR A 206 1.83 12.16 2.47
N GLU A 207 1.42 10.99 2.93
CA GLU A 207 2.06 9.70 2.69
C GLU A 207 1.16 8.85 1.78
N LEU A 208 1.72 7.77 1.22
CA LEU A 208 1.04 6.85 0.31
C LEU A 208 0.86 5.48 0.96
N ILE A 209 -0.26 4.84 0.65
CA ILE A 209 -0.55 3.44 0.98
C ILE A 209 -0.84 2.72 -0.34
N PHE A 210 -0.25 1.56 -0.52
CA PHE A 210 -0.46 0.67 -1.64
C PHE A 210 -1.16 -0.58 -1.15
N LEU A 211 -2.33 -0.86 -1.69
CA LEU A 211 -3.02 -2.12 -1.48
C LEU A 211 -2.80 -2.94 -2.76
N HIS A 212 -2.19 -4.10 -2.63
CA HIS A 212 -1.73 -4.90 -3.76
C HIS A 212 -2.32 -6.30 -3.69
N LEU A 213 -2.93 -6.75 -4.79
CA LEU A 213 -3.37 -8.13 -4.97
C LEU A 213 -2.19 -8.93 -5.51
N PRO A 214 -1.53 -9.80 -4.72
CA PRO A 214 -0.41 -10.61 -5.20
C PRO A 214 -0.86 -11.57 -6.31
N VAL A 215 0.07 -12.02 -7.16
CA VAL A 215 -0.23 -13.04 -8.16
C VAL A 215 -0.43 -14.36 -7.43
N GLY A 216 -1.68 -14.73 -7.16
CA GLY A 216 -2.00 -16.07 -6.69
C GLY A 216 -1.78 -17.10 -7.80
N THR A 217 -1.34 -18.30 -7.45
CA THR A 217 -1.38 -19.45 -8.36
C THR A 217 -2.83 -19.84 -8.64
N GLU A 218 -3.13 -20.43 -9.80
CA GLU A 218 -4.49 -20.87 -10.17
C GLU A 218 -5.10 -21.84 -9.13
N GLU A 219 -4.25 -22.56 -8.38
CA GLU A 219 -4.63 -23.42 -7.27
C GLU A 219 -5.14 -22.66 -6.05
N GLU A 220 -4.54 -21.50 -5.72
CA GLU A 220 -5.02 -20.64 -4.63
C GLU A 220 -6.38 -20.04 -4.98
N MET A 221 -6.58 -19.60 -6.23
CA MET A 221 -7.90 -19.09 -6.68
C MET A 221 -8.98 -20.19 -6.68
N THR A 222 -8.61 -21.45 -6.94
CA THR A 222 -9.54 -22.58 -6.96
C THR A 222 -9.85 -23.12 -5.55
N GLN A 223 -8.89 -23.06 -4.62
CA GLN A 223 -9.10 -23.39 -3.20
C GLN A 223 -9.85 -22.29 -2.45
N GLN A 224 -9.63 -21.02 -2.79
CA GLN A 224 -10.37 -19.86 -2.26
C GLN A 224 -11.88 -19.92 -2.58
N ALA A 225 -12.28 -20.60 -3.65
CA ALA A 225 -13.67 -20.83 -4.01
C ALA A 225 -14.34 -21.99 -3.22
N ASN A 226 -13.54 -22.89 -2.62
CA ASN A 226 -14.02 -24.13 -1.99
C ASN A 226 -13.96 -24.13 -0.45
N VAL A 227 -13.27 -23.17 0.16
CA VAL A 227 -13.22 -23.02 1.62
C VAL A 227 -14.28 -21.99 2.03
N ASN A 228 -15.10 -22.34 3.03
CA ASN A 228 -16.02 -21.42 3.74
C ASN A 228 -15.26 -20.32 4.53
N SER A 229 -14.20 -19.74 3.97
CA SER A 229 -13.45 -18.65 4.57
C SER A 229 -14.21 -17.35 4.31
N ARG A 230 -14.52 -16.62 5.39
CA ARG A 230 -15.31 -15.37 5.32
C ARG A 230 -14.61 -14.23 4.56
N ASN A 231 -13.33 -14.38 4.23
CA ASN A 231 -12.61 -13.53 3.29
C ASN A 231 -11.36 -14.27 2.75
N PRO A 232 -11.40 -14.84 1.54
CA PRO A 232 -10.29 -15.58 0.93
C PRO A 232 -9.25 -14.70 0.22
N ILE A 233 -9.49 -13.40 0.06
CA ILE A 233 -8.65 -12.53 -0.77
C ILE A 233 -7.47 -12.03 0.05
N SER A 234 -6.27 -12.46 -0.32
CA SER A 234 -5.02 -11.94 0.23
C SER A 234 -4.70 -10.57 -0.38
N VAL A 235 -4.30 -9.62 0.45
CA VAL A 235 -3.87 -8.28 0.03
C VAL A 235 -2.57 -7.95 0.76
N ASP A 236 -1.50 -7.72 0.00
CA ASP A 236 -0.28 -7.15 0.53
C ASP A 236 -0.44 -5.63 0.67
N VAL A 237 0.08 -5.08 1.77
CA VAL A 237 -0.04 -3.66 2.06
C VAL A 237 1.34 -3.04 2.19
N TYR A 238 1.56 -1.96 1.46
CA TYR A 238 2.77 -1.18 1.54
C TYR A 238 2.48 0.25 1.95
N LEU A 239 3.34 0.83 2.78
CA LEU A 239 3.17 2.16 3.35
C LEU A 239 4.43 2.97 3.16
N THR A 240 4.31 4.24 2.76
CA THR A 240 5.46 5.14 2.75
C THR A 240 5.69 5.83 4.08
N SER A 241 6.96 6.10 4.39
CA SER A 241 7.36 6.90 5.56
C SER A 241 8.42 7.95 5.19
N ASP A 242 8.71 8.82 6.16
CA ASP A 242 9.79 9.81 6.09
C ASP A 242 9.66 10.76 4.90
N GLU A 243 8.47 11.31 4.72
CA GLU A 243 8.10 12.14 3.56
C GLU A 243 8.22 11.39 2.24
N ARG A 244 7.90 10.09 2.28
CA ARG A 244 7.93 9.14 1.16
C ARG A 244 9.33 8.81 0.66
N ARG A 245 10.30 8.73 1.56
CA ARG A 245 11.65 8.25 1.23
C ARG A 245 11.74 6.73 1.28
N ASN A 246 10.97 6.12 2.16
CA ASN A 246 10.98 4.68 2.40
C ASN A 246 9.61 4.09 2.08
N LEU A 247 9.62 2.88 1.52
CA LEU A 247 8.44 2.02 1.38
C LEU A 247 8.62 0.81 2.30
N HIS A 248 7.61 0.56 3.12
CA HIS A 248 7.55 -0.55 4.06
C HIS A 248 6.50 -1.54 3.58
N ARG A 249 6.83 -2.84 3.60
CA ARG A 249 5.81 -3.89 3.49
C ARG A 249 5.30 -4.19 4.89
N LEU A 250 4.00 -4.07 5.11
CA LEU A 250 3.41 -4.31 6.41
C LEU A 250 3.25 -5.81 6.68
N GLU A 251 3.61 -6.23 7.89
CA GLU A 251 3.26 -7.55 8.40
C GLU A 251 1.87 -7.49 9.02
N LEU A 252 0.90 -8.05 8.29
CA LEU A 252 -0.50 -8.05 8.71
C LEU A 252 -0.75 -9.20 9.67
N ASN A 253 -1.41 -8.91 10.80
CA ASN A 253 -1.89 -9.96 11.69
C ASN A 253 -3.13 -10.60 11.06
N ASN A 254 -2.97 -11.78 10.45
CA ASN A 254 -3.99 -12.59 9.77
C ASN A 254 -5.42 -12.43 10.34
N TRP A 255 -6.16 -11.44 9.83
CA TRP A 255 -7.61 -11.21 9.96
C TRP A 255 -8.23 -11.23 11.36
N GLU A 256 -7.42 -11.12 12.41
CA GLU A 256 -7.88 -11.03 13.79
C GLU A 256 -8.22 -9.58 14.13
N PHE A 257 -9.47 -9.18 13.86
CA PHE A 257 -9.97 -7.85 14.23
C PHE A 257 -10.01 -7.61 15.76
N ASN A 258 -9.88 -8.69 16.54
CA ASN A 258 -9.75 -8.67 18.00
C ASN A 258 -8.29 -8.65 18.46
N SER A 259 -7.33 -8.57 17.53
CA SER A 259 -5.92 -8.49 17.90
C SER A 259 -5.71 -7.27 18.80
N PRO A 260 -5.00 -7.42 19.94
CA PRO A 260 -4.76 -6.30 20.84
C PRO A 260 -3.91 -5.21 20.16
N THR A 261 -3.06 -5.61 19.21
CA THR A 261 -2.21 -4.70 18.43
C THR A 261 -2.80 -4.45 17.04
N PRO A 262 -3.08 -3.20 16.66
CA PRO A 262 -3.45 -2.88 15.28
C PRO A 262 -2.26 -3.10 14.32
N ASP A 263 -2.54 -3.15 13.01
CA ASP A 263 -1.48 -3.22 11.99
C ASP A 263 -0.71 -1.91 11.90
N ILE A 264 -1.41 -0.78 12.04
CA ILE A 264 -0.85 0.56 12.15
C ILE A 264 -1.36 1.19 13.44
N SER A 265 -0.47 1.72 14.27
CA SER A 265 -0.80 2.57 15.43
C SER A 265 -0.29 3.98 15.20
N ALA A 266 -1.13 4.99 15.39
CA ALA A 266 -0.71 6.38 15.34
C ALA A 266 -0.74 7.00 16.74
N ASP A 267 0.38 7.57 17.15
CA ASP A 267 0.47 8.37 18.37
C ASP A 267 -0.07 9.76 18.11
N VAL A 268 -1.00 10.18 18.97
CA VAL A 268 -1.75 11.42 18.82
C VAL A 268 -1.63 12.26 20.08
N ARG A 269 -1.37 13.55 19.85
CA ARG A 269 -1.46 14.60 20.85
C ARG A 269 -2.60 15.56 20.50
N PHE A 270 -3.28 16.09 21.50
CA PHE A 270 -4.26 17.15 21.32
C PHE A 270 -3.68 18.46 21.84
N ASP A 271 -3.58 19.46 20.97
CA ASP A 271 -3.07 20.78 21.34
C ASP A 271 -4.19 21.78 21.68
N LYS A 272 -5.45 21.46 21.34
CA LYS A 272 -6.62 22.29 21.65
C LYS A 272 -7.71 21.50 22.34
N MET A 273 -8.53 22.24 23.09
CA MET A 273 -9.74 21.74 23.74
C MET A 273 -10.93 22.63 23.35
N ILE A 274 -12.09 22.02 23.13
CA ILE A 274 -13.37 22.70 22.85
C ILE A 274 -14.37 22.46 23.98
N LEU A 275 -15.56 23.07 23.88
CA LEU A 275 -16.64 22.95 24.86
C LEU A 275 -16.17 23.24 26.30
N MET A 276 -15.62 24.44 26.50
CA MET A 276 -15.08 24.90 27.79
C MET A 276 -13.96 24.03 28.37
N GLY A 277 -13.19 23.35 27.51
CA GLY A 277 -12.06 22.53 27.94
C GLY A 277 -12.43 21.07 28.23
N LEU A 278 -13.67 20.65 27.91
CA LEU A 278 -14.15 19.31 28.21
C LEU A 278 -13.79 18.28 27.13
N TYR A 279 -13.64 18.72 25.87
CA TYR A 279 -13.44 17.81 24.74
C TYR A 279 -12.15 18.12 23.99
N PRO A 280 -11.27 17.13 23.74
CA PRO A 280 -10.06 17.34 22.96
C PRO A 280 -10.38 17.61 21.49
N ALA A 281 -9.58 18.46 20.85
CA ALA A 281 -9.76 18.86 19.46
C ALA A 281 -8.41 18.99 18.74
N GLU A 282 -8.46 18.91 17.41
CA GLU A 282 -7.29 19.04 16.52
C GLU A 282 -6.17 18.06 16.89
N PRO A 283 -6.38 16.74 16.67
CA PRO A 283 -5.33 15.75 16.89
C PRO A 283 -4.14 15.97 15.96
N VAL A 284 -2.94 16.04 16.53
CA VAL A 284 -1.67 16.08 15.83
C VAL A 284 -0.98 14.73 15.98
N VAL A 285 -0.55 14.15 14.87
CA VAL A 285 0.19 12.88 14.85
C VAL A 285 1.64 13.17 15.23
N THR A 286 2.12 12.50 16.28
CA THR A 286 3.51 12.62 16.73
C THR A 286 4.37 11.52 16.17
N ASP A 287 3.83 10.30 16.06
CA ASP A 287 4.53 9.15 15.52
C ASP A 287 3.55 8.14 14.89
N ILE A 288 4.07 7.26 14.03
CA ILE A 288 3.31 6.16 13.41
C ILE A 288 4.12 4.87 13.55
N HIS A 289 3.55 3.91 14.27
CA HIS A 289 4.12 2.58 14.52
C HIS A 289 3.44 1.55 13.64
N TYR A 290 4.23 0.63 13.08
CA TYR A 290 3.74 -0.52 12.32
C TYR A 290 4.83 -1.60 12.29
N ARG A 291 4.43 -2.85 12.06
CA ARG A 291 5.39 -3.94 11.83
C ARG A 291 5.72 -4.01 10.35
N SER A 292 7.01 -3.91 10.04
CA SER A 292 7.51 -3.95 8.66
C SER A 292 8.27 -5.23 8.42
N GLY A 293 7.81 -6.02 7.45
CA GLY A 293 8.50 -7.24 7.01
C GLY A 293 9.62 -6.96 6.00
N GLY A 294 9.78 -5.71 5.59
CA GLY A 294 10.83 -5.29 4.69
C GLY A 294 10.75 -3.80 4.37
N ILE A 295 11.91 -3.20 4.11
CA ILE A 295 12.04 -1.76 3.81
C ILE A 295 12.85 -1.59 2.53
N ILE A 296 12.38 -0.73 1.64
CA ILE A 296 13.09 -0.35 0.42
C ILE A 296 13.01 1.16 0.20
N SER A 297 14.05 1.76 -0.38
CA SER A 297 14.03 3.18 -0.74
C SER A 297 13.08 3.44 -1.92
N MET A 298 12.28 4.51 -1.83
CA MET A 298 11.45 5.00 -2.93
C MET A 298 12.28 5.46 -4.13
N GLU A 299 13.54 5.84 -3.91
CA GLU A 299 14.48 6.15 -4.99
C GLU A 299 14.79 4.90 -5.82
N LEU A 300 15.03 3.76 -5.16
CA LEU A 300 15.27 2.49 -5.84
C LEU A 300 14.02 2.03 -6.61
N ILE A 301 12.83 2.18 -6.02
CA ILE A 301 11.57 1.92 -6.73
C ILE A 301 11.45 2.80 -7.97
N SER A 302 11.75 4.09 -7.85
CA SER A 302 11.75 5.00 -8.99
C SER A 302 12.74 4.58 -10.08
N GLN A 303 13.93 4.11 -9.71
CA GLN A 303 14.94 3.63 -10.66
C GLN A 303 14.48 2.35 -11.38
N LEU A 304 13.95 1.37 -10.64
CA LEU A 304 13.39 0.13 -11.21
C LEU A 304 12.21 0.42 -12.15
N MET A 305 11.34 1.35 -11.76
CA MET A 305 10.23 1.78 -12.59
C MET A 305 10.69 2.57 -13.81
N ALA A 306 11.74 3.39 -13.73
CA ALA A 306 12.25 4.15 -14.87
C ALA A 306 12.94 3.26 -15.91
N GLY A 307 13.63 2.20 -15.45
CA GLY A 307 14.55 1.43 -16.26
C GLY A 307 15.87 2.17 -16.49
N ASP A 308 16.91 1.44 -16.89
CA ASP A 308 18.20 1.99 -17.28
C ASP A 308 18.61 1.41 -18.65
N ASN A 309 19.67 1.93 -19.28
CA ASN A 309 20.15 1.50 -20.59
C ASN A 309 20.42 -0.03 -20.69
N LYS A 310 20.52 -0.73 -19.56
CA LYS A 310 20.72 -2.19 -19.48
C LYS A 310 19.49 -2.97 -18.98
N GLN A 311 18.48 -2.31 -18.41
CA GLN A 311 17.32 -2.96 -17.81
C GLN A 311 16.03 -2.29 -18.25
N SER A 312 15.09 -3.09 -18.76
CA SER A 312 13.76 -2.61 -19.12
C SER A 312 13.02 -2.12 -17.88
N ALA A 313 12.28 -1.02 -18.05
CA ALA A 313 11.41 -0.46 -17.02
C ALA A 313 10.40 -1.49 -16.51
N MET A 314 10.26 -1.61 -15.19
CA MET A 314 9.25 -2.47 -14.56
C MET A 314 7.96 -1.70 -14.27
N SER A 315 6.83 -2.41 -14.25
CA SER A 315 5.58 -1.84 -13.74
C SER A 315 5.61 -1.75 -12.20
N LEU A 316 4.74 -0.93 -11.61
CA LEU A 316 4.66 -0.86 -10.14
C LEU A 316 4.24 -2.22 -9.55
N ASP A 317 3.31 -2.91 -10.20
CA ASP A 317 2.82 -4.21 -9.76
C ASP A 317 3.98 -5.22 -9.71
N ASP A 318 4.84 -5.26 -10.74
CA ASP A 318 6.02 -6.14 -10.77
C ASP A 318 7.04 -5.82 -9.66
N VAL A 319 7.24 -4.54 -9.36
CA VAL A 319 8.16 -4.10 -8.31
C VAL A 319 7.63 -4.53 -6.94
N LEU A 320 6.33 -4.38 -6.70
CA LEU A 320 5.70 -4.79 -5.44
C LEU A 320 5.68 -6.31 -5.28
N ASP A 321 5.38 -7.06 -6.35
CA ASP A 321 5.45 -8.53 -6.37
C ASP A 321 6.87 -9.01 -5.98
N GLN A 322 7.92 -8.44 -6.59
CA GLN A 322 9.31 -8.78 -6.25
C GLN A 322 9.66 -8.41 -4.81
N PHE A 323 9.24 -7.23 -4.36
CA PHE A 323 9.50 -6.80 -2.99
C PHE A 323 8.78 -7.70 -1.97
N GLY A 324 7.55 -8.12 -2.25
CA GLY A 324 6.79 -9.08 -1.46
C GLY A 324 7.51 -10.42 -1.32
N LEU A 325 8.00 -10.98 -2.42
CA LEU A 325 8.75 -12.24 -2.42
C LEU A 325 10.05 -12.13 -1.60
N LEU A 326 10.83 -11.07 -1.79
CA LEU A 326 12.12 -10.90 -1.12
C LEU A 326 11.96 -10.68 0.39
N SER A 327 11.03 -9.81 0.77
CA SER A 327 10.72 -9.57 2.19
C SER A 327 10.13 -10.80 2.88
N GLY A 328 9.33 -11.62 2.17
CA GLY A 328 8.77 -12.86 2.72
C GLY A 328 9.77 -14.01 2.83
N SER A 329 10.78 -14.06 1.95
CA SER A 329 11.77 -15.15 1.90
C SER A 329 12.68 -15.26 3.14
N GLN A 330 12.75 -14.22 3.98
CA GLN A 330 13.56 -14.24 5.21
C GLN A 330 12.96 -15.13 6.32
N TYR A 331 11.68 -15.49 6.24
CA TYR A 331 10.98 -16.30 7.26
C TYR A 331 10.70 -17.75 6.85
N ALA A 332 10.87 -18.12 5.57
CA ALA A 332 10.66 -19.51 5.12
C ALA A 332 11.78 -20.48 5.53
N SER A 333 12.85 -20.00 6.18
CA SER A 333 14.01 -20.82 6.57
C SER A 333 13.94 -21.44 7.97
N GLU A 334 12.91 -21.16 8.79
CA GLU A 334 12.85 -21.65 10.18
C GLU A 334 11.81 -22.76 10.46
N THR A 335 11.06 -23.21 9.46
CA THR A 335 10.16 -24.37 9.61
C THR A 335 10.48 -25.47 8.60
N SER A 336 11.64 -26.09 8.75
CA SER A 336 11.96 -27.36 8.08
C SER A 336 12.21 -28.46 9.12
N GLY A 337 11.12 -29.10 9.55
CA GLY A 337 11.11 -30.42 10.18
C GLY A 337 10.41 -31.40 9.25
N MET A 338 11.19 -32.20 8.53
CA MET A 338 10.84 -33.33 7.63
C MET A 338 10.08 -34.48 8.34
N PRO A 339 9.66 -35.57 7.65
CA PRO A 339 9.14 -35.75 6.27
C PRO A 339 7.86 -36.64 6.22
N ASP A 340 7.13 -36.73 5.10
CA ASP A 340 6.86 -38.04 4.46
C ASP A 340 6.20 -37.97 3.06
N ASP A 341 6.47 -39.04 2.31
CA ASP A 341 6.18 -39.45 0.94
C ASP A 341 4.88 -38.99 0.23
N THR A 342 5.01 -38.50 -1.01
CA THR A 342 4.34 -39.07 -2.21
C THR A 342 4.95 -38.52 -3.50
N VAL A 343 5.02 -39.39 -4.51
CA VAL A 343 5.95 -39.32 -5.64
C VAL A 343 5.17 -39.13 -6.96
N LEU A 344 5.63 -38.13 -7.75
CA LEU A 344 5.51 -37.91 -9.21
C LEU A 344 4.39 -36.98 -9.74
N THR A 345 4.71 -35.69 -9.75
CA THR A 345 4.74 -34.77 -10.93
C THR A 345 5.42 -33.42 -10.60
N GLU A 346 5.76 -33.19 -9.33
CA GLU A 346 6.29 -31.92 -8.78
C GLU A 346 7.73 -31.56 -9.22
N ASP A 347 8.48 -32.50 -9.80
CA ASP A 347 9.91 -32.28 -10.12
C ASP A 347 10.14 -31.29 -11.26
N GLU A 348 9.23 -31.17 -12.24
CA GLU A 348 9.38 -30.22 -13.34
C GLU A 348 8.96 -28.80 -12.94
N ASP A 349 7.91 -28.68 -12.13
CA ASP A 349 7.42 -27.39 -11.63
C ASP A 349 8.32 -26.83 -10.52
N GLN A 350 8.85 -27.68 -9.62
CA GLN A 350 9.87 -27.25 -8.67
C GLN A 350 11.18 -26.85 -9.36
N ARG A 351 11.59 -27.55 -10.43
CA ARG A 351 12.75 -27.15 -11.23
C ARG A 351 12.50 -25.83 -11.94
N TRP A 352 11.31 -25.61 -12.49
CA TRP A 352 10.95 -24.33 -13.12
C TRP A 352 10.91 -23.19 -12.09
N LEU A 353 10.32 -23.41 -10.92
CA LEU A 353 10.30 -22.44 -9.82
C LEU A 353 11.72 -22.11 -9.34
N GLN A 354 12.57 -23.12 -9.18
CA GLN A 354 13.97 -22.94 -8.82
C GLN A 354 14.74 -22.21 -9.93
N GLU A 355 14.47 -22.48 -11.20
CA GLU A 355 15.12 -21.83 -12.33
C GLU A 355 14.67 -20.38 -12.49
N VAL A 356 13.38 -20.08 -12.31
CA VAL A 356 12.82 -18.73 -12.35
C VAL A 356 13.27 -17.93 -11.14
N ALA A 357 13.27 -18.53 -9.94
CA ALA A 357 13.82 -17.93 -8.75
C ALA A 357 15.33 -17.64 -8.94
N ARG A 358 16.11 -18.61 -9.44
CA ARG A 358 17.54 -18.45 -9.75
C ARG A 358 17.79 -17.32 -10.75
N LEU A 359 17.03 -17.26 -11.84
CA LEU A 359 17.15 -16.19 -12.85
C LEU A 359 16.74 -14.82 -12.29
N LYS A 360 15.77 -14.78 -11.37
CA LYS A 360 15.37 -13.55 -10.66
C LYS A 360 16.45 -13.14 -9.65
N TYR A 361 17.02 -14.08 -8.90
CA TYR A 361 18.13 -13.86 -7.96
C TYR A 361 19.41 -13.42 -8.68
N GLU A 362 19.76 -14.03 -9.82
CA GLU A 362 20.94 -13.67 -10.61
C GLU A 362 20.79 -12.27 -11.23
N ARG A 363 19.57 -11.88 -11.64
CA ARG A 363 19.27 -10.49 -12.04
C ARG A 363 19.37 -9.51 -10.87
N LEU A 364 19.00 -9.94 -9.67
CA LEU A 364 19.02 -9.12 -8.46
C LEU A 364 20.45 -8.94 -7.92
N GLU A 365 21.26 -10.00 -7.87
CA GLU A 365 22.66 -9.94 -7.48
C GLU A 365 23.45 -9.02 -8.42
N LYS A 366 23.13 -9.08 -9.72
CA LYS A 366 23.70 -8.17 -10.73
C LYS A 366 23.22 -6.72 -10.59
N ALA A 367 22.05 -6.49 -9.99
CA ALA A 367 21.52 -5.15 -9.70
C ALA A 367 22.02 -4.59 -8.35
N LEU A 368 22.35 -5.46 -7.40
CA LEU A 368 22.86 -5.11 -6.07
C LEU A 368 24.38 -4.93 -6.02
N GLN A 369 25.12 -5.35 -7.05
CA GLN A 369 26.55 -5.09 -7.13
C GLN A 369 26.82 -3.57 -7.28
N PRO A 370 27.55 -2.94 -6.34
CA PRO A 370 27.93 -1.55 -6.47
C PRO A 370 28.82 -1.40 -7.71
N VAL A 371 28.49 -0.44 -8.58
CA VAL A 371 29.33 -0.08 -9.72
C VAL A 371 30.66 0.42 -9.16
N GLY A 372 31.69 -0.43 -9.22
CA GLY A 372 33.07 -0.02 -9.02
C GLY A 372 33.37 1.11 -10.00
N LYS A 373 33.61 2.32 -9.46
CA LYS A 373 34.13 3.46 -10.20
C LYS A 373 35.39 3.00 -10.96
N LYS A 374 35.27 2.80 -12.27
CA LYS A 374 36.42 2.88 -13.16
C LYS A 374 36.55 4.34 -13.58
N ASP A 375 37.32 5.09 -12.80
CA ASP A 375 37.88 6.37 -13.22
C ASP A 375 38.82 6.12 -14.41
N ASN A 376 38.26 6.08 -15.62
CA ASN A 376 39.04 6.31 -16.83
C ASN A 376 39.11 7.82 -17.02
N VAL A 377 40.08 8.45 -16.35
CA VAL A 377 40.52 9.80 -16.67
C VAL A 377 41.09 9.77 -18.08
N VAL A 378 40.27 10.10 -19.07
CA VAL A 378 40.74 10.46 -20.41
C VAL A 378 41.31 11.87 -20.29
N ILE A 379 42.62 11.94 -20.13
CA ILE A 379 43.40 13.19 -20.19
C ILE A 379 43.21 13.75 -21.62
N PRO A 380 42.65 14.95 -21.80
CA PRO A 380 42.58 15.55 -23.13
C PRO A 380 44.00 15.82 -23.64
N PRO A 381 44.29 15.60 -24.94
CA PRO A 381 45.62 15.82 -25.49
C PRO A 381 46.00 17.30 -25.37
N LYS A 382 47.16 17.57 -24.78
CA LYS A 382 47.80 18.89 -24.74
C LYS A 382 47.93 19.42 -26.17
N VAL A 383 47.19 20.47 -26.47
CA VAL A 383 47.44 21.30 -27.65
C VAL A 383 48.82 21.95 -27.47
N PRO A 384 49.77 21.81 -28.41
CA PRO A 384 51.04 22.51 -28.32
C PRO A 384 50.81 24.01 -28.51
N LEU A 385 51.25 24.81 -27.54
CA LEU A 385 51.42 26.25 -27.74
C LEU A 385 52.46 26.44 -28.85
N MET A 386 52.03 26.89 -30.03
CA MET A 386 52.95 27.52 -30.96
C MET A 386 53.32 28.90 -30.41
N THR A 387 54.50 28.95 -29.83
CA THR A 387 55.30 30.16 -29.67
C THR A 387 55.91 30.53 -31.01
N GLY A 388 55.80 31.80 -31.39
CA GLY A 388 56.73 32.47 -32.29
C GLY A 388 56.41 32.36 -33.78
N LEU A 389 55.76 33.40 -34.30
CA LEU A 389 56.36 34.11 -35.42
C LEU A 389 57.51 34.94 -34.85
N ASP A 390 58.72 34.41 -35.04
CA ASP A 390 59.82 35.10 -35.70
C ASP A 390 59.29 35.85 -36.95
N ASP A 391 59.76 37.04 -37.30
CA ASP A 391 61.09 37.21 -37.89
C ASP A 391 62.22 36.28 -37.47
#